data_AF-X1PNZ7-F1
#
_entry.id   AF-X1PNZ7-F1
#
_cell.length_a   1.000
_cell.length_b   1.000
_cell.length_c   1.000
_cell.angle_alpha   90.00
_cell.angle_beta   90.00
_cell.angle_gamma   90.00
#
_symmetry.space_group_name_H-M   'P 1'
#
loop_
_entity.id
_entity.type
_entity.pdbx_description
1 polymer ?
#
loop_
_entity_poly.entity_id
_entity_poly.type
_entity_poly.pdbx_seq_one_letter_code
_entity_poly.pdbx_strand_id
1 'polypeptide(L)'
;MTEAEIIAKYKALHDTLSERYYGGTRDLSKEQFDAQHGKIWSDLEAELIAAGYRQPPEPVRDLPTEIDDLDRRIKDLEAEA
;
A
#
# COMPACT_ATOMS: atom_id res chain seq x y z
N MET A 1 -7.60 -12.51 -14.76
CA MET A 1 -7.02 -11.23 -15.23
C MET A 1 -5.52 -11.30 -15.07
N THR A 2 -4.80 -10.76 -16.05
CA THR A 2 -3.35 -10.52 -15.98
C THR A 2 -3.04 -9.33 -15.08
N GLU A 3 -1.79 -9.18 -14.65
CA GLU A 3 -1.32 -8.00 -13.91
C GLU A 3 -1.64 -6.70 -14.67
N ALA A 4 -1.39 -6.68 -15.99
CA ALA A 4 -1.65 -5.54 -16.84
C ALA A 4 -3.13 -5.18 -16.92
N GLU A 5 -4.02 -6.16 -16.96
CA GLU A 5 -5.47 -5.93 -16.95
C GLU A 5 -5.95 -5.35 -15.62
N ILE A 6 -5.38 -5.81 -14.48
CA ILE A 6 -5.67 -5.26 -13.16
C ILE A 6 -5.24 -3.79 -13.11
N ILE A 7 -4.00 -3.49 -13.50
CA ILE A 7 -3.47 -2.11 -13.51
C ILE A 7 -4.31 -1.22 -14.42
N ALA A 8 -4.66 -1.68 -15.63
CA ALA A 8 -5.45 -0.91 -16.59
C ALA A 8 -6.84 -0.55 -16.04
N LYS A 9 -7.51 -1.51 -15.38
CA LYS A 9 -8.80 -1.29 -14.70
C LYS A 9 -8.71 -0.16 -13.67
N TYR A 10 -7.75 -0.25 -12.74
CA TYR A 10 -7.64 0.74 -11.67
C TYR A 10 -7.12 2.10 -12.16
N LYS A 11 -6.29 2.12 -13.20
CA LYS A 11 -5.92 3.35 -13.90
C LYS A 11 -7.14 4.04 -14.50
N ALA A 12 -8.04 3.31 -15.16
CA ALA A 12 -9.25 3.90 -15.72
C ALA A 12 -10.18 4.50 -14.64
N LEU A 13 -10.29 3.84 -13.49
CA LEU A 13 -11.03 4.36 -12.32
C LEU A 13 -10.38 5.64 -11.78
N HIS A 14 -9.05 5.64 -11.62
CA HIS A 14 -8.30 6.81 -11.17
C HIS A 14 -8.45 8.00 -12.13
N ASP A 15 -8.32 7.75 -13.44
CA ASP A 15 -8.42 8.79 -14.46
C ASP A 15 -9.84 9.40 -14.46
N THR A 16 -10.87 8.57 -14.32
CA THR A 16 -12.27 9.04 -14.19
C THR A 16 -12.48 9.88 -12.94
N LEU A 17 -11.95 9.45 -11.79
CA LEU A 17 -12.03 10.22 -10.54
C LEU A 17 -11.29 11.55 -10.64
N SER A 18 -10.11 11.54 -11.28
CA SER A 18 -9.28 12.72 -11.51
C SER A 18 -9.96 13.74 -12.41
N GLU A 19 -10.62 13.29 -13.50
CA GLU A 19 -11.39 14.18 -14.38
C GLU A 19 -12.54 14.85 -13.63
N ARG A 20 -13.25 14.12 -12.76
CA ARG A 20 -14.34 14.69 -11.95
C ARG A 20 -13.87 15.75 -10.96
N TYR A 21 -12.68 15.57 -10.39
CA TYR A 21 -12.13 16.49 -9.38
C TYR A 21 -11.36 17.67 -9.99
N TYR A 22 -10.49 17.42 -10.97
CA TYR A 22 -9.64 18.43 -11.59
C TYR A 22 -10.24 19.04 -12.86
N GLY A 23 -11.10 18.29 -13.55
CA GLY A 23 -11.75 18.71 -14.80
C GLY A 23 -12.85 19.74 -14.59
N GLY A 24 -13.57 20.04 -15.67
CA GLY A 24 -14.48 21.19 -15.74
C GLY A 24 -15.71 21.10 -14.83
N THR A 25 -16.12 19.89 -14.40
CA THR A 25 -17.32 19.69 -13.58
C THR A 25 -17.09 19.97 -12.10
N ARG A 26 -15.89 19.68 -11.57
CA ARG A 26 -15.52 19.77 -10.15
C ARG A 26 -16.66 19.36 -9.21
N ASP A 27 -17.26 18.20 -9.47
CA ASP A 27 -18.45 17.71 -8.77
C ASP A 27 -18.12 16.97 -7.46
N LEU A 28 -16.85 17.01 -7.04
CA LEU A 28 -16.34 16.33 -5.86
C LEU A 28 -15.66 17.32 -4.91
N SER A 29 -15.94 17.20 -3.61
CA SER A 29 -15.13 17.84 -2.59
C SER A 29 -13.75 17.18 -2.49
N LYS A 30 -12.78 17.90 -1.91
CA LYS A 30 -11.44 17.35 -1.65
C LYS A 30 -11.51 16.07 -0.81
N GLU A 31 -12.33 16.07 0.24
CA GLU A 31 -12.49 14.92 1.13
C GLU A 31 -13.05 13.70 0.40
N GLN A 32 -14.04 13.91 -0.48
CA GLN A 32 -14.61 12.85 -1.32
C GLN A 32 -13.60 12.31 -2.32
N PHE A 33 -12.78 13.19 -2.90
CA PHE A 33 -11.69 12.79 -3.79
C PHE A 33 -10.64 11.97 -3.04
N ASP A 34 -10.10 12.47 -1.93
CA ASP A 34 -9.07 11.79 -1.14
C ASP A 34 -9.53 10.40 -0.69
N ALA A 35 -10.78 10.28 -0.21
CA ALA A 35 -11.34 9.00 0.24
C ALA A 35 -11.46 7.99 -0.90
N GLN A 36 -11.97 8.41 -2.06
CA GLN A 36 -12.11 7.53 -3.22
C GLN A 36 -10.75 7.18 -3.84
N HIS A 37 -9.83 8.14 -3.88
CA HIS A 37 -8.47 7.96 -4.38
C HIS A 37 -7.71 6.94 -3.54
N GLY A 38 -7.77 7.06 -2.21
CA GLY A 38 -7.22 6.07 -1.29
C GLY A 38 -7.82 4.68 -1.49
N LYS A 39 -9.15 4.59 -1.65
CA LYS A 39 -9.82 3.30 -1.90
C LYS A 39 -9.34 2.63 -3.19
N ILE A 40 -9.17 3.38 -4.28
CA ILE A 40 -8.67 2.85 -5.56
C ILE A 40 -7.31 2.19 -5.37
N TRP A 41 -6.40 2.81 -4.61
CA TRP A 41 -5.08 2.26 -4.34
C TRP A 41 -5.12 1.01 -3.46
N SER A 42 -5.89 1.04 -2.37
CA SER A 42 -6.05 -0.11 -1.48
C SER A 42 -6.68 -1.31 -2.20
N ASP A 43 -7.69 -1.07 -3.04
CA ASP A 43 -8.34 -2.10 -3.83
C ASP A 43 -7.39 -2.68 -4.90
N LEU A 44 -6.60 -1.83 -5.58
CA LEU A 44 -5.57 -2.28 -6.53
C LEU A 44 -4.55 -3.18 -5.86
N GLU A 45 -4.02 -2.77 -4.70
CA GLU A 45 -3.06 -3.56 -3.95
C GLU A 45 -3.65 -4.90 -3.51
N ALA A 46 -4.88 -4.90 -2.98
CA ALA A 46 -5.58 -6.12 -2.59
C ALA A 46 -5.80 -7.09 -3.77
N GLU A 47 -6.18 -6.58 -4.95
CA GLU A 47 -6.39 -7.42 -6.14
C GLU A 47 -5.08 -7.98 -6.68
N LEU A 48 -3.99 -7.20 -6.67
CA LEU A 48 -2.65 -7.68 -7.04
C LEU A 48 -2.12 -8.75 -6.07
N ILE A 49 -2.39 -8.61 -4.77
CA ILE A 49 -2.04 -9.62 -3.76
C ILE A 49 -2.86 -10.90 -3.98
N ALA A 50 -4.17 -10.78 -4.15
CA ALA A 50 -5.05 -11.92 -4.36
C ALA A 50 -4.72 -12.69 -5.64
N ALA A 51 -4.28 -11.98 -6.68
CA ALA A 51 -3.84 -12.58 -7.94
C ALA A 51 -2.40 -13.13 -7.90
N GLY A 52 -1.66 -12.93 -6.81
CA GLY A 52 -0.30 -13.42 -6.63
C GLY A 52 0.79 -12.59 -7.34
N TYR A 53 0.44 -11.42 -7.88
CA TYR A 53 1.40 -10.51 -8.52
C TYR A 53 2.15 -9.63 -7.52
N ARG A 54 1.64 -9.50 -6.29
CA ARG A 54 2.28 -8.73 -5.22
C ARG A 54 2.23 -9.49 -3.91
N GLN A 55 3.27 -9.36 -3.09
CA GLN A 55 3.26 -9.89 -1.74
C GLN A 55 2.57 -8.88 -0.80
N PRO A 56 1.83 -9.34 0.22
CA PRO A 56 1.33 -8.45 1.25
C PRO A 56 2.49 -7.73 1.93
N PRO A 57 2.31 -6.47 2.38
CA PRO A 57 3.34 -5.79 3.14
C PRO A 57 3.69 -6.61 4.38
N GLU A 58 4.98 -6.68 4.73
CA GLU A 58 5.36 -7.29 5.99
C GLU A 58 4.67 -6.53 7.14
N PRO A 59 4.17 -7.25 8.16
CA PRO A 59 3.63 -6.58 9.33
C PRO A 59 4.68 -5.64 9.90
N VAL A 60 4.26 -4.43 10.30
CA VAL A 60 5.14 -3.48 10.98
C VAL A 60 5.65 -4.18 12.23
N ARG A 61 6.95 -4.50 12.23
CA ARG A 61 7.61 -5.12 13.37
C ARG A 61 7.81 -4.07 14.45
N ASP A 62 7.69 -4.50 15.70
CA ASP A 62 7.85 -3.63 16.85
C ASP A 62 9.33 -3.27 17.04
N LEU A 63 9.73 -2.10 16.54
CA LEU A 63 11.12 -1.63 16.54
C LEU A 63 11.81 -1.71 17.92
N PRO A 64 11.17 -1.31 19.05
CA PRO A 64 11.71 -1.54 20.39
C PRO A 64 12.07 -3.00 20.68
N THR A 65 11.16 -3.93 20.37
CA THR A 65 11.38 -5.36 20.60
C THR A 65 12.55 -5.88 19.74
N GLU A 66 12.66 -5.41 18.49
CA GLU A 66 13.79 -5.78 17.63
C GLU A 66 15.13 -5.26 18.15
N ILE A 67 15.17 -4.04 18.70
CA ILE A 67 16.38 -3.48 19.30
C ILE A 67 16.79 -4.30 20.53
N ASP A 68 15.84 -4.64 21.40
CA ASP A 68 16.12 -5.44 22.61
C ASP A 68 16.66 -6.85 22.27
N ASP A 69 16.10 -7.49 21.23
CA ASP A 69 16.57 -8.81 20.77
C ASP A 69 17.95 -8.74 20.10
N LEU A 70 18.24 -7.65 19.37
CA LEU A 70 19.57 -7.41 18.80
C LEU A 70 20.62 -7.16 19.88
N ASP A 71 20.30 -6.35 20.89
CA ASP A 71 21.17 -6.10 22.04
C ASP A 71 21.48 -7.39 22.81
N ARG A 72 20.48 -8.28 22.95
CA ARG A 72 20.70 -9.60 23.54
C ARG A 72 21.67 -10.44 22.71
N ARG A 73 21.48 -10.50 21.38
CA ARG A 73 22.40 -11.24 20.48
C ARG A 73 23.82 -10.69 20.50
N ILE A 74 24.00 -9.38 20.59
CA ILE A 74 25.33 -8.77 20.70
C ILE A 74 26.00 -9.22 21.99
N LYS A 75 25.30 -9.17 23.13
CA LYS A 75 25.84 -9.62 24.42
C LYS A 75 26.21 -11.10 24.42
N ASP A 76 25.37 -11.95 23.81
CA ASP A 76 25.65 -13.39 23.72
C ASP A 76 26.90 -13.66 22.87
N LEU A 77 27.07 -12.95 21.75
CA LEU A 77 28.26 -13.05 20.90
C LEU A 77 29.53 -12.53 21.59
N GLU A 78 29.42 -11.45 22.36
CA GLU A 78 30.54 -10.92 23.16
C GLU A 78 30.94 -11.85 24.30
N ALA A 79 30.00 -12.61 24.87
CA ALA A 79 30.27 -13.58 25.92
C ALA A 79 30.89 -14.88 25.41
N GLU A 80 30.72 -15.19 24.12
CA GLU A 80 31.28 -16.36 23.44
C GLU A 80 32.68 -16.12 22.82
N ALA A 81 33.16 -14.87 22.79
CA ALA A 81 34.46 -14.45 22.24
C ALA A 81 35.57 -14.37 23.31
#